data_AF-A0A9N9KC31-F1
#
_entry.id   AF-A0A9N9KC31-F1
#
_cell.length_a   1.000
_cell.length_b   1.000
_cell.length_c   1.000
_cell.angle_alpha   90.00
_cell.angle_beta   90.00
_cell.angle_gamma   90.00
#
_symmetry.space_group_name_H-M   'P 1'
#
loop_
_entity.id
_entity.type
_entity.pdbx_description
1 polymer ?
#
loop_
_entity_poly.entity_id
_entity_poly.type
_entity_poly.pdbx_seq_one_letter_code
_entity_poly.pdbx_strand_id
1 'polypeptide(L)'
;SFPEPWQILICRSTTTAEEISLFIKRSFIAAKNGYKDYLFCIANVEFLDFELQYYLVKTIRIFQKEETNYLLALVCTREKATNHHILDQFSENIHPTNGLDLESMKILYSKICSNAMCVTSNMSGQGKTEWIKESSFELGKVPRTLLINDDVNFSTLVRKLADCKLGAFESLHLDITLITYPHEIDFFLFELLTLGVVSNELDIVHLSQPLIFIEIASTIEQYLFDSLPLVKYIRRQHIEWNLENFIVSRHLNSPIQVVSHYMDVHSSGALDNTNIHFIGNEAIKEPLPAERCRELLKHYFFNDQLDNVFSYRFLEIFVN
;
A
#
# COMPACT_ATOMS: atom_id res chain seq x y z
N SER A 1 11.03 -18.94 -12.59
CA SER A 1 9.74 -18.66 -11.92
C SER A 1 10.03 -17.87 -10.65
N PHE A 2 9.05 -17.11 -10.16
CA PHE A 2 9.12 -16.54 -8.81
C PHE A 2 8.84 -17.63 -7.76
N PRO A 3 9.30 -17.45 -6.51
CA PRO A 3 9.01 -18.41 -5.46
C PRO A 3 7.51 -18.44 -5.15
N GLU A 4 6.98 -19.63 -4.96
CA GLU A 4 5.62 -19.84 -4.47
C GLU A 4 5.55 -19.63 -2.94
N PRO A 5 4.38 -19.27 -2.36
CA PRO A 5 4.25 -19.01 -0.93
C PRO A 5 4.75 -20.17 -0.04
N TRP A 6 4.54 -21.41 -0.46
CA TRP A 6 4.94 -22.60 0.29
C TRP A 6 6.47 -22.86 0.30
N GLN A 7 7.24 -22.12 -0.51
CA GLN A 7 8.70 -22.19 -0.58
C GLN A 7 9.38 -21.21 0.38
N ILE A 8 8.64 -20.32 1.04
CA ILE A 8 9.21 -19.26 1.89
C ILE A 8 8.57 -19.32 3.27
N LEU A 9 9.41 -19.31 4.31
CA LEU A 9 9.02 -19.01 5.68
C LEU A 9 9.69 -17.69 6.07
N ILE A 10 8.90 -16.66 6.39
CA ILE A 10 9.40 -15.39 6.89
C ILE A 10 9.28 -15.41 8.41
N CYS A 11 10.42 -15.50 9.09
CA CYS A 11 10.45 -15.48 10.55
C CYS A 11 10.08 -14.10 11.09
N ARG A 12 9.29 -14.12 12.16
CA ARG A 12 8.84 -12.99 12.97
C ARG A 12 9.04 -13.32 14.44
N SER A 13 8.89 -12.33 15.32
CA SER A 13 8.91 -12.55 16.77
C SER A 13 7.82 -13.50 17.26
N THR A 14 6.76 -13.69 16.47
CA THR A 14 5.64 -14.61 16.76
C THR A 14 5.79 -15.98 16.09
N THR A 15 6.87 -16.23 15.34
CA THR A 15 7.06 -17.53 14.66
C THR A 15 7.20 -18.65 15.69
N THR A 16 6.53 -19.76 15.43
CA THR A 16 6.45 -20.92 16.33
C THR A 16 7.41 -22.05 15.92
N ALA A 17 7.74 -22.91 16.89
CA ALA A 17 8.50 -24.13 16.62
C ALA A 17 7.77 -25.08 15.64
N GLU A 18 6.44 -25.08 15.65
CA GLU A 18 5.61 -25.89 14.76
C GLU A 18 5.76 -25.44 13.30
N GLU A 19 5.66 -24.14 13.02
CA GLU A 19 5.87 -23.58 11.68
C GLU A 19 7.27 -23.93 11.13
N ILE A 20 8.29 -23.77 11.97
CA ILE A 20 9.68 -24.12 11.64
C ILE A 20 9.80 -25.62 11.29
N SER A 21 9.26 -26.48 12.15
CA SER A 21 9.33 -27.93 11.99
C SER A 21 8.63 -28.41 10.71
N LEU A 22 7.41 -27.92 10.48
CA LEU A 22 6.63 -28.24 9.27
C LEU A 22 7.33 -27.76 8.01
N PHE A 23 7.92 -26.56 8.04
CA PHE A 23 8.63 -26.01 6.89
C PHE A 23 9.92 -26.77 6.57
N ILE A 24 10.75 -27.09 7.58
CA ILE A 24 11.95 -27.91 7.40
C ILE A 24 11.58 -29.28 6.86
N LYS A 25 10.59 -29.95 7.47
CA LYS A 25 10.17 -31.27 7.00
C LYS A 25 9.80 -31.22 5.52
N ARG A 26 9.00 -30.22 5.12
CA ARG A 26 8.59 -30.01 3.73
C ARG A 26 9.79 -29.79 2.80
N SER A 27 10.78 -28.97 3.19
CA SER A 27 11.94 -28.70 2.34
C SER A 27 12.84 -29.92 2.15
N PHE A 28 13.04 -30.72 3.20
CA PHE A 28 13.90 -31.91 3.14
C PHE A 28 13.29 -33.09 2.40
N ILE A 29 11.96 -33.26 2.44
CA ILE A 29 11.27 -34.32 1.68
C ILE A 29 10.84 -33.89 0.28
N ALA A 30 11.10 -32.64 -0.12
CA ALA A 30 10.65 -32.06 -1.38
C ALA A 30 11.05 -32.90 -2.60
N ALA A 31 12.30 -33.39 -2.64
CA ALA A 31 12.79 -34.21 -3.73
C ALA A 31 12.00 -35.51 -3.92
N LYS A 32 11.60 -36.16 -2.82
CA LYS A 32 10.79 -37.38 -2.83
C LYS A 32 9.36 -37.15 -3.31
N ASN A 33 8.91 -35.90 -3.29
CA ASN A 33 7.55 -35.49 -3.67
C ASN A 33 7.50 -34.75 -5.02
N GLY A 34 8.56 -34.85 -5.83
CA GLY A 34 8.59 -34.25 -7.19
C GLY A 34 9.11 -32.81 -7.25
N TYR A 35 9.59 -32.25 -6.13
CA TYR A 35 10.06 -30.86 -6.02
C TYR A 35 11.58 -30.78 -5.80
N LYS A 36 12.36 -31.69 -6.40
CA LYS A 36 13.82 -31.81 -6.16
C LYS A 36 14.63 -30.56 -6.52
N ASP A 37 14.17 -29.78 -7.50
CA ASP A 37 14.88 -28.60 -8.01
C ASP A 37 14.33 -27.28 -7.40
N TYR A 38 13.43 -27.37 -6.43
CA TYR A 38 12.83 -26.21 -5.77
C TYR A 38 13.63 -25.79 -4.55
N LEU A 39 14.11 -24.54 -4.56
CA LEU A 39 14.74 -23.92 -3.39
C LEU A 39 13.68 -23.50 -2.38
N PHE A 40 13.92 -23.85 -1.11
CA PHE A 40 13.16 -23.35 0.03
C PHE A 40 14.00 -22.31 0.76
N CYS A 41 13.32 -21.32 1.35
CA CYS A 41 13.97 -20.23 2.07
C CYS A 41 13.32 -20.03 3.44
N ILE A 42 14.13 -19.99 4.49
CA ILE A 42 13.72 -19.43 5.79
C ILE A 42 14.43 -18.08 5.90
N ALA A 43 13.67 -17.01 5.76
CA ALA A 43 14.17 -15.65 5.86
C ALA A 43 14.02 -15.13 7.29
N ASN A 44 14.78 -14.08 7.62
CA ASN A 44 14.61 -13.32 8.85
C ASN A 44 14.88 -14.13 10.13
N VAL A 45 15.76 -15.14 10.05
CA VAL A 45 16.06 -16.03 11.18
C VAL A 45 16.61 -15.30 12.41
N GLU A 46 17.11 -14.07 12.26
CA GLU A 46 17.52 -13.18 13.34
C GLU A 46 16.36 -12.72 14.25
N PHE A 47 15.11 -12.76 13.78
CA PHE A 47 13.93 -12.42 14.58
C PHE A 47 13.44 -13.57 15.47
N LEU A 48 13.99 -14.78 15.30
CA LEU A 48 13.73 -15.88 16.22
C LEU A 48 14.46 -15.66 17.53
N ASP A 49 13.82 -15.98 18.64
CA ASP A 49 14.51 -16.03 19.94
C ASP A 49 15.59 -17.12 19.98
N PHE A 50 16.42 -17.09 21.02
CA PHE A 50 17.54 -18.03 21.15
C PHE A 50 17.11 -19.50 21.20
N GLU A 51 15.99 -19.80 21.86
CA GLU A 51 15.48 -21.17 21.98
C GLU A 51 15.01 -21.70 20.61
N LEU A 52 14.31 -20.86 19.85
CA LEU A 52 13.87 -21.17 18.49
C LEU A 52 15.01 -21.25 17.49
N GLN A 53 16.04 -20.40 17.60
CA GLN A 53 17.26 -20.54 16.79
C GLN A 53 17.97 -21.87 17.05
N TYR A 54 18.11 -22.27 18.31
CA TYR A 54 18.68 -23.57 18.67
C TYR A 54 17.82 -24.72 18.15
N TYR A 55 16.49 -24.62 18.28
CA TYR A 55 15.54 -25.59 17.76
C TYR A 55 15.65 -25.73 16.23
N LEU A 56 15.72 -24.61 15.50
CA LEU A 56 15.91 -24.56 14.04
C LEU A 56 17.16 -25.35 13.62
N VAL A 57 18.31 -25.03 14.21
CA VAL A 57 19.60 -25.70 13.92
C VAL A 57 19.52 -27.19 14.20
N LYS A 58 19.00 -27.56 15.38
CA LYS A 58 18.88 -28.96 15.78
C LYS A 58 18.01 -29.73 14.80
N THR A 59 16.89 -29.16 14.38
CA THR A 59 15.93 -29.79 13.47
C THR A 59 16.54 -29.99 12.08
N ILE A 60 17.19 -28.97 11.52
CA ILE A 60 17.94 -29.08 10.25
C ILE A 60 18.96 -30.22 10.32
N ARG A 61 19.78 -30.28 11.38
CA ARG A 61 20.80 -31.33 11.55
C ARG A 61 20.23 -32.73 11.69
N ILE A 62 19.01 -32.88 12.23
CA ILE A 62 18.32 -34.18 12.28
C ILE A 62 17.98 -34.62 10.87
N PHE A 63 17.32 -33.77 10.08
CA PHE A 63 16.94 -34.11 8.71
C PHE A 63 18.14 -34.31 7.77
N GLN A 64 19.24 -33.57 7.95
CA GLN A 64 20.48 -33.76 7.19
C GLN A 64 21.10 -35.16 7.36
N LYS A 65 20.81 -35.87 8.45
CA LYS A 65 21.27 -37.26 8.65
C LYS A 65 20.48 -38.25 7.81
N GLU A 66 19.23 -37.93 7.48
CA GLU A 66 18.29 -38.82 6.80
C GLU A 66 18.14 -38.49 5.31
N GLU A 67 18.33 -37.22 4.95
CA GLU A 67 18.06 -36.67 3.62
C GLU A 67 19.24 -35.82 3.14
N THR A 68 19.79 -36.18 1.99
CA THR A 68 20.93 -35.47 1.37
C THR A 68 20.54 -34.63 0.16
N ASN A 69 19.34 -34.86 -0.39
CA ASN A 69 18.86 -34.19 -1.58
C ASN A 69 17.79 -33.15 -1.24
N TYR A 70 18.24 -31.99 -0.76
CA TYR A 70 17.39 -30.86 -0.38
C TYR A 70 18.06 -29.54 -0.81
N LEU A 71 17.23 -28.52 -1.03
CA LEU A 71 17.67 -27.16 -1.33
C LEU A 71 17.03 -26.22 -0.31
N LEU A 72 17.79 -25.82 0.71
CA LEU A 72 17.34 -24.91 1.76
C LEU A 72 18.34 -23.77 1.93
N ALA A 73 17.85 -22.54 1.83
CA ALA A 73 18.58 -21.32 2.17
C ALA A 73 18.05 -20.75 3.50
N LEU A 74 18.97 -20.31 4.36
CA LEU A 74 18.66 -19.48 5.51
C LEU A 74 19.14 -18.07 5.19
N VAL A 75 18.26 -17.07 5.27
CA VAL A 75 18.60 -15.67 5.03
C VAL A 75 18.52 -14.92 6.34
N CYS A 76 19.61 -14.25 6.69
CA CYS A 76 19.69 -13.41 7.88
C CYS A 76 20.32 -12.05 7.57
N THR A 77 19.83 -11.02 8.24
CA THR A 77 20.47 -9.70 8.23
C THR A 77 21.46 -9.62 9.39
N ARG A 78 22.72 -9.30 9.08
CA ARG A 78 23.76 -9.12 10.10
C ARG A 78 23.70 -7.71 10.66
N GLU A 79 23.27 -7.57 11.92
CA GLU A 79 23.41 -6.32 12.65
C GLU A 79 24.80 -6.20 13.28
N LYS A 80 25.32 -4.98 13.41
CA LYS A 80 26.75 -4.74 13.74
C LYS A 80 27.17 -5.13 15.17
N ALA A 81 26.32 -5.74 16.00
CA ALA A 81 26.61 -5.97 17.41
C ALA A 81 26.20 -7.35 17.98
N THR A 82 25.63 -8.25 17.18
CA THR A 82 25.08 -9.52 17.66
C THR A 82 25.84 -10.72 17.10
N ASN A 83 26.29 -11.61 17.97
CA ASN A 83 26.70 -12.96 17.57
C ASN A 83 25.43 -13.73 17.17
N HIS A 84 25.31 -14.07 15.90
CA HIS A 84 24.16 -14.81 15.39
C HIS A 84 24.44 -16.31 15.55
N HIS A 85 23.71 -16.97 16.46
CA HIS A 85 23.86 -18.41 16.71
C HIS A 85 23.77 -19.23 15.42
N ILE A 86 22.85 -18.86 14.51
CA ILE A 86 22.70 -19.50 13.19
C ILE A 86 24.00 -19.41 12.36
N LEU A 87 24.65 -18.25 12.31
CA LEU A 87 25.89 -18.07 11.54
C LEU A 87 27.02 -18.92 12.11
N ASP A 88 27.16 -18.98 13.43
CA ASP A 88 28.18 -19.80 14.07
C ASP A 88 27.98 -21.30 13.76
N GLN A 89 26.72 -21.76 13.80
CA GLN A 89 26.37 -23.17 13.58
C GLN A 89 26.50 -23.64 12.13
N PHE A 90 26.47 -22.72 11.16
CA PHE A 90 26.58 -23.00 9.72
C PHE A 90 27.74 -22.22 9.07
N SER A 91 28.80 -21.95 9.82
CA SER A 91 29.92 -21.09 9.40
C SER A 91 30.60 -21.51 8.09
N GLU A 92 30.59 -22.82 7.77
CA GLU A 92 31.13 -23.36 6.52
C GLU A 92 30.27 -23.07 5.28
N ASN A 93 29.02 -22.63 5.46
CA ASN A 93 28.04 -22.44 4.39
C ASN A 93 27.51 -20.99 4.32
N ILE A 94 28.28 -20.03 4.86
CA ILE A 94 27.91 -18.62 4.80
C ILE A 94 28.32 -18.01 3.47
N HIS A 95 27.36 -17.39 2.80
CA HIS A 95 27.58 -16.64 1.56
C HIS A 95 27.10 -15.19 1.76
N PRO A 96 28.02 -14.23 1.98
CA PRO A 96 27.62 -12.83 2.10
C PRO A 96 27.08 -12.31 0.77
N THR A 97 25.99 -11.56 0.81
CA THR A 97 25.39 -10.90 -0.35
C THR A 97 24.90 -9.52 0.03
N ASN A 98 24.97 -8.58 -0.91
CA ASN A 98 24.38 -7.25 -0.76
C ASN A 98 22.92 -7.19 -1.22
N GLY A 99 22.34 -8.34 -1.59
CA GLY A 99 21.03 -8.42 -2.20
C GLY A 99 21.01 -7.86 -3.62
N LEU A 100 19.82 -7.49 -4.09
CA LEU A 100 19.63 -6.85 -5.39
C LEU A 100 19.78 -5.33 -5.26
N ASP A 101 20.39 -4.71 -6.26
CA ASP A 101 20.48 -3.26 -6.34
C ASP A 101 19.11 -2.60 -6.65
N LEU A 102 19.05 -1.28 -6.51
CA LEU A 102 17.83 -0.48 -6.69
C LEU A 102 17.18 -0.69 -8.07
N GLU A 103 17.96 -0.72 -9.14
CA GLU A 103 17.44 -0.83 -10.50
C GLU A 103 16.94 -2.25 -10.77
N SER A 104 17.68 -3.26 -10.30
CA SER A 104 17.26 -4.65 -10.31
C SER A 104 15.94 -4.86 -9.55
N MET A 105 15.78 -4.22 -8.37
CA MET A 105 14.55 -4.26 -7.59
C MET A 105 13.37 -3.60 -8.30
N LYS A 106 13.54 -2.43 -8.92
CA LYS A 106 12.49 -1.79 -9.71
C LYS A 106 12.03 -2.65 -10.88
N ILE A 107 12.98 -3.24 -11.63
CA ILE A 107 12.66 -4.13 -12.75
C ILE A 107 11.90 -5.37 -12.24
N LEU A 108 12.34 -5.96 -11.13
CA LEU A 108 11.69 -7.11 -10.50
C LEU A 108 10.24 -6.79 -10.10
N TYR A 109 10.05 -5.74 -9.31
CA TYR A 109 8.74 -5.37 -8.79
C TYR A 109 7.80 -4.84 -9.88
N SER A 110 8.30 -4.26 -10.97
CA SER A 110 7.45 -3.94 -12.14
C SER A 110 6.78 -5.16 -12.77
N LYS A 111 7.38 -6.36 -12.62
CA LYS A 111 6.85 -7.63 -13.13
C LYS A 111 5.96 -8.33 -12.11
N ILE A 112 6.42 -8.40 -10.86
CA ILE A 112 5.68 -9.08 -9.78
C ILE A 112 4.41 -8.30 -9.43
N CYS A 113 4.53 -6.98 -9.30
CA CYS A 113 3.48 -6.09 -8.84
C CYS A 113 2.84 -5.33 -10.01
N SER A 114 2.63 -5.99 -11.15
CA SER A 114 2.07 -5.35 -12.36
C SER A 114 0.67 -4.77 -12.14
N ASN A 115 -0.08 -5.33 -11.18
CA ASN A 115 -1.43 -4.92 -10.83
C ASN A 115 -1.48 -4.05 -9.57
N ALA A 116 -0.34 -3.57 -9.07
CA ALA A 116 -0.29 -2.68 -7.92
C ALA A 116 0.24 -1.29 -8.30
N MET A 117 -0.29 -0.26 -7.63
CA MET A 117 0.14 1.12 -7.82
C MET A 117 0.24 1.86 -6.49
N CYS A 118 1.38 2.50 -6.25
CA CYS A 118 1.58 3.41 -5.13
C CYS A 118 1.12 4.82 -5.51
N VAL A 119 0.21 5.40 -4.74
CA VAL A 119 -0.37 6.74 -4.96
C VAL A 119 0.12 7.66 -3.86
N THR A 120 0.76 8.77 -4.24
CA THR A 120 1.35 9.74 -3.31
C THR A 120 1.03 11.16 -3.74
N SER A 121 1.21 12.14 -2.85
CA SER A 121 1.04 13.56 -3.18
C SER A 121 1.92 14.42 -2.26
N ASN A 122 2.22 15.65 -2.68
CA ASN A 122 3.05 16.56 -1.88
C ASN A 122 2.31 17.05 -0.63
N MET A 123 1.00 17.25 -0.73
CA MET A 123 0.17 17.73 0.37
C MET A 123 -1.09 16.90 0.56
N SER A 124 -1.64 16.97 1.77
CA SER A 124 -2.95 16.39 2.07
C SER A 124 -4.09 17.11 1.33
N GLY A 125 -5.10 16.36 0.94
CA GLY A 125 -6.27 16.88 0.21
C GLY A 125 -6.01 17.20 -1.27
N GLN A 126 -4.98 16.62 -1.90
CA GLN A 126 -4.72 16.77 -3.35
C GLN A 126 -5.47 15.76 -4.23
N GLY A 127 -6.39 14.96 -3.67
CA GLY A 127 -7.29 14.11 -4.46
C GLY A 127 -6.81 12.69 -4.77
N LYS A 128 -5.88 12.13 -3.98
CA LYS A 128 -5.40 10.74 -4.13
C LYS A 128 -6.54 9.72 -4.15
N THR A 129 -7.42 9.77 -3.16
CA THR A 129 -8.55 8.86 -3.03
C THR A 129 -9.54 8.98 -4.21
N GLU A 130 -9.85 10.20 -4.65
CA GLU A 130 -10.71 10.44 -5.83
C GLU A 130 -10.07 9.88 -7.11
N TRP A 131 -8.76 10.09 -7.30
CA TRP A 131 -8.03 9.52 -8.42
C TRP A 131 -8.06 7.99 -8.42
N ILE A 132 -7.95 7.35 -7.24
CA ILE A 132 -8.06 5.89 -7.09
C ILE A 132 -9.47 5.39 -7.44
N LYS A 133 -10.52 6.10 -7.01
CA LYS A 133 -11.91 5.77 -7.36
C LYS A 133 -12.13 5.84 -8.86
N GLU A 134 -11.69 6.92 -9.50
CA GLU A 134 -11.80 7.11 -10.95
C GLU A 134 -11.02 6.03 -11.72
N SER A 135 -9.74 5.81 -11.35
CA SER A 135 -8.89 4.79 -11.97
C SER A 135 -9.45 3.37 -11.81
N SER A 136 -10.07 3.06 -10.66
CA SER A 136 -10.75 1.79 -10.45
C SER A 136 -11.99 1.68 -11.35
N PHE A 137 -12.78 2.75 -11.43
CA PHE A 137 -14.01 2.79 -12.20
C PHE A 137 -13.75 2.66 -13.71
N GLU A 138 -12.70 3.28 -14.24
CA GLU A 138 -12.26 3.11 -15.63
C GLU A 138 -11.96 1.66 -15.99
N LEU A 139 -11.51 0.88 -15.00
CA LEU A 139 -11.25 -0.57 -15.13
C LEU A 139 -12.46 -1.43 -14.75
N GLY A 140 -13.64 -0.82 -14.58
CA GLY A 140 -14.89 -1.50 -14.22
C GLY A 140 -14.93 -2.02 -12.79
N LYS A 141 -14.15 -1.43 -11.88
CA LYS A 141 -14.01 -1.85 -10.48
C LYS A 141 -14.44 -0.77 -9.50
N VAL A 142 -14.78 -1.20 -8.28
CA VAL A 142 -15.03 -0.31 -7.13
C VAL A 142 -13.95 -0.53 -6.08
N PRO A 143 -13.28 0.53 -5.58
CA PRO A 143 -12.25 0.35 -4.57
C PRO A 143 -12.87 -0.03 -3.22
N ARG A 144 -12.33 -1.07 -2.61
CA ARG A 144 -12.62 -1.44 -1.23
C ARG A 144 -11.45 -1.08 -0.34
N THR A 145 -11.68 -0.10 0.52
CA THR A 145 -10.65 0.49 1.36
C THR A 145 -10.38 -0.33 2.61
N LEU A 146 -9.11 -0.63 2.86
CA LEU A 146 -8.58 -1.13 4.12
C LEU A 146 -7.69 -0.02 4.71
N LEU A 147 -8.14 0.55 5.82
CA LEU A 147 -7.40 1.58 6.54
C LEU A 147 -6.31 0.98 7.44
N ILE A 148 -5.08 1.46 7.25
CA ILE A 148 -3.88 1.08 7.99
C ILE A 148 -3.35 2.30 8.75
N ASN A 149 -3.35 2.22 10.08
CA ASN A 149 -2.99 3.31 10.99
C ASN A 149 -2.09 2.83 12.15
N ASP A 150 -1.76 3.74 13.07
CA ASP A 150 -0.70 3.60 14.08
C ASP A 150 -0.78 2.36 15.01
N ASP A 151 -1.94 1.71 15.13
CA ASP A 151 -2.19 0.59 16.05
C ASP A 151 -2.22 -0.80 15.38
N VAL A 152 -1.83 -0.91 14.11
CA VAL A 152 -1.96 -2.17 13.37
C VAL A 152 -0.63 -2.92 13.30
N ASN A 153 -0.64 -4.17 13.80
CA ASN A 153 0.43 -5.15 13.58
C ASN A 153 0.08 -6.11 12.43
N PHE A 154 1.04 -6.94 12.01
CA PHE A 154 0.86 -7.88 10.92
C PHE A 154 -0.39 -8.76 11.08
N SER A 155 -0.59 -9.40 12.23
CA SER A 155 -1.74 -10.28 12.48
C SER A 155 -3.09 -9.54 12.35
N THR A 156 -3.16 -8.29 12.80
CA THR A 156 -4.36 -7.46 12.67
C THR A 156 -4.60 -7.03 11.22
N LEU A 157 -3.54 -6.79 10.43
CA LEU A 157 -3.67 -6.54 8.99
C LEU A 157 -4.25 -7.74 8.25
N VAL A 158 -3.73 -8.95 8.53
CA VAL A 158 -4.24 -10.19 7.93
C VAL A 158 -5.72 -10.37 8.23
N ARG A 159 -6.13 -10.18 9.49
CA ARG A 159 -7.55 -10.28 9.88
C ARG A 159 -8.42 -9.23 9.19
N LYS A 160 -7.99 -7.97 9.17
CA LYS A 160 -8.70 -6.89 8.45
C LYS A 160 -8.87 -7.23 6.97
N LEU A 161 -7.85 -7.82 6.34
CA LEU A 161 -7.93 -8.25 4.95
C LEU A 161 -8.84 -9.45 4.76
N ALA A 162 -8.86 -10.41 5.69
CA ALA A 162 -9.76 -11.56 5.66
C ALA A 162 -11.23 -11.11 5.76
N ASP A 163 -11.52 -10.18 6.67
CA ASP A 163 -12.83 -9.57 6.86
C ASP A 163 -13.25 -8.71 5.66
N CYS A 164 -12.28 -8.18 4.91
CA CYS A 164 -12.52 -7.39 3.71
C CYS A 164 -13.25 -8.18 2.63
N LYS A 165 -13.11 -9.51 2.52
CA LYS A 165 -13.86 -10.36 1.55
C LYS A 165 -13.96 -9.72 0.15
N LEU A 166 -12.81 -9.46 -0.47
CA LEU A 166 -12.71 -8.75 -1.74
C LEU A 166 -13.47 -9.47 -2.87
N GLY A 167 -14.43 -8.79 -3.49
CA GLY A 167 -15.20 -9.30 -4.62
C GLY A 167 -14.47 -9.21 -5.97
N ALA A 168 -14.96 -9.94 -6.97
CA ALA A 168 -14.36 -9.95 -8.32
C ALA A 168 -14.40 -8.58 -9.03
N PHE A 169 -15.39 -7.74 -8.70
CA PHE A 169 -15.55 -6.39 -9.23
C PHE A 169 -14.95 -5.32 -8.33
N GLU A 170 -14.17 -5.71 -7.32
CA GLU A 170 -13.53 -4.78 -6.39
C GLU A 170 -12.03 -4.68 -6.67
N SER A 171 -11.49 -3.48 -6.52
CA SER A 171 -10.05 -3.25 -6.35
C SER A 171 -9.75 -3.11 -4.86
N LEU A 172 -8.56 -3.54 -4.43
CA LEU A 172 -8.13 -3.33 -3.06
C LEU A 172 -7.49 -1.95 -2.95
N HIS A 173 -7.96 -1.14 -2.01
CA HIS A 173 -7.36 0.15 -1.70
C HIS A 173 -6.77 0.08 -0.28
N LEU A 174 -5.44 0.08 -0.18
CA LEU A 174 -4.71 0.16 1.08
C LEU A 174 -4.45 1.64 1.39
N ASP A 175 -5.17 2.20 2.36
CA ASP A 175 -4.99 3.58 2.81
C ASP A 175 -4.05 3.60 4.02
N ILE A 176 -2.80 3.99 3.80
CA ILE A 176 -1.75 3.98 4.81
C ILE A 176 -1.57 5.40 5.35
N THR A 177 -1.99 5.60 6.60
CA THR A 177 -1.80 6.86 7.33
C THR A 177 -0.45 6.88 8.05
N LEU A 178 -0.26 7.80 9.00
CA LEU A 178 0.89 7.72 9.89
C LEU A 178 0.88 6.36 10.62
N ILE A 179 2.07 5.80 10.80
CA ILE A 179 2.31 4.46 11.35
C ILE A 179 3.46 4.50 12.37
N THR A 180 3.29 3.75 13.45
CA THR A 180 4.32 3.60 14.50
C THR A 180 5.38 2.56 14.12
N TYR A 181 4.98 1.48 13.43
CA TYR A 181 5.83 0.32 13.15
C TYR A 181 5.86 -0.04 11.65
N PRO A 182 6.63 0.68 10.81
CA PRO A 182 6.69 0.46 9.36
C PRO A 182 7.05 -0.95 8.91
N HIS A 183 7.93 -1.63 9.65
CA HIS A 183 8.41 -2.97 9.31
C HIS A 183 7.28 -4.02 9.23
N GLU A 184 6.28 -3.95 10.11
CA GLU A 184 5.13 -4.86 10.09
C GLU A 184 4.31 -4.70 8.81
N ILE A 185 4.19 -3.47 8.32
CA ILE A 185 3.48 -3.13 7.10
C ILE A 185 4.30 -3.56 5.89
N ASP A 186 5.61 -3.35 5.88
CA ASP A 186 6.46 -3.85 4.79
C ASP A 186 6.41 -5.38 4.68
N PHE A 187 6.38 -6.13 5.79
CA PHE A 187 6.19 -7.58 5.74
C PHE A 187 4.83 -7.96 5.17
N PHE A 188 3.78 -7.26 5.58
CA PHE A 188 2.44 -7.45 5.04
C PHE A 188 2.39 -7.17 3.54
N LEU A 189 2.93 -6.04 3.09
CA LEU A 189 2.97 -5.68 1.68
C LEU A 189 3.86 -6.65 0.89
N PHE A 190 4.98 -7.11 1.45
CA PHE A 190 5.85 -8.08 0.79
C PHE A 190 5.08 -9.38 0.50
N GLU A 191 4.47 -9.99 1.53
CA GLU A 191 3.73 -11.24 1.37
C GLU A 191 2.53 -11.05 0.44
N LEU A 192 1.76 -9.98 0.63
CA LEU A 192 0.57 -9.70 -0.18
C LEU A 192 0.91 -9.50 -1.66
N LEU A 193 1.91 -8.68 -1.96
CA LEU A 193 2.23 -8.27 -3.33
C LEU A 193 3.14 -9.26 -4.05
N THR A 194 4.04 -9.92 -3.31
CA THR A 194 5.03 -10.84 -3.88
C THR A 194 4.51 -12.27 -3.94
N LEU A 195 3.82 -12.71 -2.88
CA LEU A 195 3.35 -14.09 -2.75
C LEU A 195 1.85 -14.22 -3.07
N GLY A 196 1.10 -13.12 -3.04
CA GLY A 196 -0.35 -13.15 -3.23
C GLY A 196 -1.11 -13.80 -2.07
N VAL A 197 -0.39 -14.19 -1.01
CA VAL A 197 -0.93 -14.83 0.20
C VAL A 197 -0.37 -14.14 1.41
N VAL A 198 -1.24 -13.86 2.38
CA VAL A 198 -0.86 -13.46 3.74
C VAL A 198 -1.56 -14.37 4.73
N SER A 199 -0.89 -14.75 5.80
CA SER A 199 -1.47 -15.65 6.81
C SER A 199 -0.97 -15.37 8.22
N ASN A 200 -1.86 -15.55 9.19
CA ASN A 200 -1.54 -15.64 10.61
C ASN A 200 -2.07 -16.99 11.15
N GLU A 201 -2.06 -17.19 12.47
CA GLU A 201 -2.53 -18.43 13.10
C GLU A 201 -4.00 -18.79 12.82
N LEU A 202 -4.86 -17.79 12.58
CA LEU A 202 -6.32 -17.93 12.49
C LEU A 202 -6.86 -17.70 11.07
N ASP A 203 -6.17 -16.87 10.28
CA ASP A 203 -6.64 -16.31 9.04
C ASP A 203 -5.62 -16.55 7.92
N ILE A 204 -6.10 -17.01 6.77
CA ILE A 204 -5.31 -17.11 5.53
C ILE A 204 -6.08 -16.37 4.44
N VAL A 205 -5.42 -15.42 3.80
CA VAL A 205 -5.99 -14.69 2.67
C VAL A 205 -5.12 -14.90 1.45
N HIS A 206 -5.73 -15.38 0.37
CA HIS A 206 -5.12 -15.47 -0.94
C HIS A 206 -5.87 -14.55 -1.90
N LEU A 207 -5.17 -13.63 -2.54
CA LEU A 207 -5.73 -12.75 -3.55
C LEU A 207 -5.16 -13.12 -4.92
N SER A 208 -6.00 -13.69 -5.79
CA SER A 208 -5.62 -14.03 -7.16
C SER A 208 -5.53 -12.77 -8.03
N GLN A 209 -4.34 -12.15 -8.05
CA GLN A 209 -3.98 -10.99 -8.87
C GLN A 209 -4.98 -9.81 -8.82
N PRO A 210 -5.39 -9.32 -7.65
CA PRO A 210 -6.28 -8.17 -7.54
C PRO A 210 -5.60 -6.91 -8.10
N LEU A 211 -6.43 -5.93 -8.49
CA LEU A 211 -5.94 -4.57 -8.71
C LEU A 211 -5.76 -3.92 -7.33
N ILE A 212 -4.55 -3.46 -7.01
CA ILE A 212 -4.21 -2.91 -5.69
C ILE A 212 -3.75 -1.46 -5.84
N PHE A 213 -4.36 -0.56 -5.08
CA PHE A 213 -3.87 0.80 -4.89
C PHE A 213 -3.34 0.93 -3.47
N ILE A 214 -2.16 1.52 -3.33
CA ILE A 214 -1.50 1.78 -2.05
C ILE A 214 -1.42 3.30 -1.92
N GLU A 215 -2.39 3.89 -1.21
CA GLU A 215 -2.39 5.31 -0.91
C GLU A 215 -1.48 5.58 0.29
N ILE A 216 -0.47 6.43 0.11
CA ILE A 216 0.42 6.85 1.18
C ILE A 216 0.05 8.27 1.60
N ALA A 217 -0.27 8.46 2.88
CA ALA A 217 -0.56 9.78 3.43
C ALA A 217 0.63 10.73 3.25
N SER A 218 0.33 11.99 2.93
CA SER A 218 1.35 13.02 2.77
C SER A 218 1.87 13.43 4.15
N THR A 219 3.14 13.15 4.42
CA THR A 219 3.84 13.56 5.64
C THR A 219 4.94 14.58 5.32
N ILE A 220 5.40 15.29 6.35
CA ILE A 220 6.57 16.18 6.26
C ILE A 220 7.75 15.38 5.69
N GLU A 221 8.45 15.97 4.72
CA GLU A 221 9.61 15.36 4.06
C GLU A 221 9.36 13.96 3.49
N GLN A 222 8.11 13.59 3.20
CA GLN A 222 7.74 12.25 2.72
C GLN A 222 8.16 11.12 3.69
N TYR A 223 8.33 11.40 4.99
CA TYR A 223 8.74 10.43 6.02
C TYR A 223 8.05 9.06 5.91
N LEU A 224 6.72 9.02 5.76
CA LEU A 224 5.97 7.77 5.65
C LEU A 224 6.27 6.97 4.39
N PHE A 225 6.37 7.65 3.24
CA PHE A 225 6.80 7.01 2.00
C PHE A 225 8.23 6.50 2.13
N ASP A 226 9.08 7.25 2.84
CA ASP A 226 10.48 6.89 3.00
C ASP A 226 10.73 5.76 3.99
N SER A 227 9.84 5.57 4.97
CA SER A 227 9.92 4.52 5.98
C SER A 227 9.43 3.15 5.49
N LEU A 228 8.80 3.09 4.31
CA LEU A 228 8.32 1.86 3.66
C LEU A 228 9.16 1.55 2.40
N PRO A 229 10.25 0.76 2.49
CA PRO A 229 11.14 0.55 1.35
C PRO A 229 10.45 -0.13 0.16
N LEU A 230 9.47 -1.02 0.41
CA LEU A 230 8.86 -1.81 -0.66
C LEU A 230 8.10 -0.94 -1.66
N VAL A 231 7.40 0.08 -1.18
CA VAL A 231 6.56 0.95 -2.04
C VAL A 231 7.40 1.77 -3.02
N LYS A 232 8.70 1.95 -2.75
CA LYS A 232 9.64 2.66 -3.63
C LYS A 232 9.94 1.88 -4.92
N TYR A 233 9.69 0.56 -4.94
CA TYR A 233 9.91 -0.30 -6.10
C TYR A 233 8.64 -0.55 -6.93
N ILE A 234 7.48 -0.14 -6.41
CA ILE A 234 6.19 -0.28 -7.07
C ILE A 234 5.99 0.90 -8.02
N ARG A 235 5.22 0.69 -9.10
CA ARG A 235 4.82 1.78 -10.00
C ARG A 235 4.15 2.89 -9.19
N ARG A 236 4.68 4.12 -9.29
CA ARG A 236 4.22 5.28 -8.54
C ARG A 236 3.39 6.21 -9.41
N GLN A 237 2.20 6.56 -8.94
CA GLN A 237 1.44 7.72 -9.39
C GLN A 237 1.60 8.83 -8.35
N HIS A 238 2.19 9.94 -8.76
CA HIS A 238 2.26 11.14 -7.92
C HIS A 238 1.16 12.10 -8.35
N ILE A 239 0.30 12.49 -7.41
CA ILE A 239 -0.79 13.41 -7.64
C ILE A 239 -0.32 14.81 -7.29
N GLU A 240 -0.31 15.66 -8.29
CA GLU A 240 -0.13 17.10 -8.13
C GLU A 240 -1.50 17.78 -8.15
N TRP A 241 -1.60 18.87 -7.41
CA TRP A 241 -2.82 19.66 -7.43
C TRP A 241 -3.03 20.28 -8.81
N ASN A 242 -4.27 20.23 -9.31
CA ASN A 242 -4.67 20.89 -10.55
C ASN A 242 -6.15 21.26 -10.49
N LEU A 243 -6.48 22.56 -10.52
CA LEU A 243 -7.87 23.03 -10.52
C LEU A 243 -8.71 22.43 -11.64
N GLU A 244 -8.11 22.06 -12.78
CA GLU A 244 -8.84 21.42 -13.88
C GLU A 244 -9.34 20.01 -13.57
N ASN A 245 -8.83 19.39 -12.50
CA ASN A 245 -9.33 18.11 -12.02
C ASN A 245 -10.43 18.29 -10.95
N PHE A 246 -10.77 19.54 -10.57
CA PHE A 246 -11.87 19.79 -9.63
C PHE A 246 -13.23 19.45 -10.27
N ILE A 247 -13.97 18.56 -9.60
CA ILE A 247 -15.28 18.10 -10.05
C ILE A 247 -16.35 19.10 -9.60
N VAL A 248 -16.97 19.78 -10.57
CA VAL A 248 -18.07 20.71 -10.31
C VAL A 248 -19.40 19.97 -10.44
N SER A 249 -20.18 19.96 -9.36
CA SER A 249 -21.52 19.38 -9.37
C SER A 249 -22.44 20.11 -10.34
N ARG A 250 -23.30 19.35 -11.04
CA ARG A 250 -24.36 19.89 -11.91
C ARG A 250 -25.66 20.16 -11.15
N HIS A 251 -25.73 19.83 -9.87
CA HIS A 251 -26.90 20.17 -9.06
C HIS A 251 -26.88 21.64 -8.69
N LEU A 252 -27.90 22.39 -9.13
CA LEU A 252 -28.05 23.84 -8.88
C LEU A 252 -27.92 24.24 -7.41
N ASN A 253 -28.44 23.41 -6.51
CA ASN A 253 -28.40 23.65 -5.07
C ASN A 253 -27.14 23.08 -4.39
N SER A 254 -26.17 22.59 -5.16
CA SER A 254 -24.89 22.19 -4.58
C SER A 254 -24.12 23.42 -4.10
N PRO A 255 -23.34 23.32 -3.02
CA PRO A 255 -22.59 24.45 -2.48
C PRO A 255 -21.73 25.16 -3.55
N ILE A 256 -21.06 24.41 -4.42
CA ILE A 256 -20.26 24.98 -5.51
C ILE A 256 -21.08 25.81 -6.49
N GLN A 257 -22.27 25.36 -6.87
CA GLN A 257 -23.13 26.10 -7.79
C GLN A 257 -23.67 27.36 -7.14
N VAL A 258 -24.11 27.27 -5.88
CA VAL A 258 -24.61 28.43 -5.13
C VAL A 258 -23.53 29.51 -5.02
N VAL A 259 -22.35 29.15 -4.51
CA VAL A 259 -21.22 30.09 -4.34
C VAL A 259 -20.75 30.64 -5.69
N SER A 260 -20.66 29.80 -6.73
CA SER A 260 -20.26 30.25 -8.07
C SER A 260 -21.24 31.25 -8.68
N HIS A 261 -22.56 31.06 -8.52
CA HIS A 261 -23.54 32.04 -8.99
C HIS A 261 -23.39 33.40 -8.29
N TYR A 262 -23.14 33.41 -6.96
CA TYR A 262 -22.84 34.66 -6.26
C TYR A 262 -21.54 35.32 -6.75
N MET A 263 -20.48 34.54 -6.93
CA MET A 263 -19.20 35.04 -7.46
C MET A 263 -19.33 35.59 -8.89
N ASP A 264 -20.15 34.97 -9.72
CA ASP A 264 -20.39 35.39 -11.10
C ASP A 264 -21.10 36.75 -11.14
N VAL A 265 -22.18 36.91 -10.37
CA VAL A 265 -22.90 38.19 -10.26
C VAL A 265 -22.01 39.27 -9.64
N HIS A 266 -21.25 38.95 -8.60
CA HIS A 266 -20.27 39.86 -8.03
C HIS A 266 -19.21 40.29 -9.05
N SER A 267 -18.73 39.38 -9.91
CA SER A 267 -17.71 39.69 -10.92
C SER A 267 -18.19 40.72 -11.95
N SER A 268 -19.51 40.81 -12.14
CA SER A 268 -20.16 41.80 -13.01
C SER A 268 -20.55 43.10 -12.29
N GLY A 269 -20.28 43.23 -10.99
CA GLY A 269 -20.64 44.40 -10.18
C GLY A 269 -22.15 44.52 -9.91
N ALA A 270 -22.92 43.45 -10.13
CA ALA A 270 -24.38 43.49 -10.09
C ALA A 270 -24.98 42.92 -8.79
N LEU A 271 -24.14 42.58 -7.80
CA LEU A 271 -24.56 41.86 -6.58
C LEU A 271 -25.61 42.64 -5.78
N ASP A 272 -25.42 43.95 -5.59
CA ASP A 272 -26.35 44.79 -4.82
C ASP A 272 -27.70 45.00 -5.53
N ASN A 273 -27.76 44.75 -6.84
CA ASN A 273 -28.91 45.05 -7.69
C ASN A 273 -29.63 43.78 -8.20
N THR A 274 -29.10 42.59 -7.92
CA THR A 274 -29.57 41.32 -8.49
C THR A 274 -29.85 40.31 -7.39
N ASN A 275 -31.12 39.91 -7.23
CA ASN A 275 -31.47 38.79 -6.37
C ASN A 275 -31.24 37.47 -7.12
N ILE A 276 -30.49 36.55 -6.50
CA ILE A 276 -30.25 35.22 -7.04
C ILE A 276 -31.27 34.25 -6.46
N HIS A 277 -32.17 33.75 -7.30
CA HIS A 277 -33.21 32.81 -6.90
C HIS A 277 -32.81 31.37 -7.27
N PHE A 278 -32.68 30.50 -6.26
CA PHE A 278 -32.37 29.07 -6.47
C PHE A 278 -33.62 28.17 -6.39
N ILE A 279 -34.76 28.71 -5.95
CA ILE A 279 -36.02 28.00 -5.75
C ILE A 279 -37.18 28.86 -6.23
N GLY A 280 -38.23 28.25 -6.78
CA GLY A 280 -39.45 28.92 -7.23
C GLY A 280 -39.50 29.17 -8.74
N ASN A 281 -40.53 29.87 -9.20
CA ASN A 281 -40.81 30.06 -10.63
C ASN A 281 -39.78 30.97 -11.34
N GLU A 282 -39.11 31.84 -10.58
CA GLU A 282 -38.06 32.74 -11.05
C GLU A 282 -36.65 32.17 -10.79
N ALA A 283 -36.56 30.89 -10.41
CA ALA A 283 -35.29 30.27 -10.12
C ALA A 283 -34.40 30.15 -11.36
N ILE A 284 -33.09 30.18 -11.13
CA ILE A 284 -32.09 29.78 -12.12
C ILE A 284 -32.43 28.37 -12.60
N LYS A 285 -32.48 28.21 -13.91
CA LYS A 285 -32.88 26.95 -14.55
C LYS A 285 -31.71 26.03 -14.84
N GLU A 286 -30.54 26.60 -15.06
CA GLU A 286 -29.35 25.86 -15.47
C GLU A 286 -28.17 26.15 -14.53
N PRO A 287 -27.41 25.14 -14.13
CA PRO A 287 -26.17 25.33 -13.39
C PRO A 287 -25.14 26.08 -14.25
N LEU A 288 -24.21 26.78 -13.60
CA LEU A 288 -23.04 27.32 -14.28
C LEU A 288 -22.18 26.19 -14.89
N PRO A 289 -21.59 26.41 -16.08
CA PRO A 289 -20.61 25.51 -16.66
C PRO A 289 -19.42 25.29 -15.71
N ALA A 290 -18.88 24.07 -15.68
CA ALA A 290 -17.77 23.72 -14.80
C ALA A 290 -16.54 24.62 -15.02
N GLU A 291 -16.23 24.94 -16.28
CA GLU A 291 -15.14 25.86 -16.64
C GLU A 291 -15.35 27.24 -16.01
N ARG A 292 -16.57 27.77 -16.07
CA ARG A 292 -16.90 29.06 -15.45
C ARG A 292 -16.76 29.02 -13.93
N CYS A 293 -17.22 27.96 -13.27
CA CYS A 293 -17.03 27.79 -11.83
C CYS A 293 -15.54 27.75 -11.47
N ARG A 294 -14.70 27.05 -12.25
CA ARG A 294 -13.25 27.01 -12.03
C ARG A 294 -12.59 28.36 -12.25
N GLU A 295 -12.97 29.11 -13.27
CA GLU A 295 -12.48 30.48 -13.49
C GLU A 295 -12.79 31.38 -12.30
N LEU A 296 -14.01 31.30 -11.77
CA LEU A 296 -14.43 32.06 -10.60
C LEU A 296 -13.65 31.64 -9.36
N LEU A 297 -13.50 30.34 -9.10
CA LEU A 297 -12.65 29.86 -8.00
C LEU A 297 -11.20 30.34 -8.14
N LYS A 298 -10.64 30.31 -9.35
CA LYS A 298 -9.31 30.85 -9.64
C LYS A 298 -9.21 32.33 -9.26
N HIS A 299 -10.22 33.12 -9.65
CA HIS A 299 -10.24 34.54 -9.38
C HIS A 299 -10.41 34.88 -7.90
N TYR A 300 -11.38 34.27 -7.21
CA TYR A 300 -11.76 34.65 -5.86
C TYR A 300 -10.99 33.94 -4.76
N PHE A 301 -10.54 32.71 -5.00
CA PHE A 301 -9.86 31.91 -3.99
C PHE A 301 -8.34 31.93 -4.18
N PHE A 302 -7.83 31.96 -5.41
CA PHE A 302 -6.40 31.75 -5.68
C PHE A 302 -5.61 33.01 -6.05
N ASN A 303 -6.22 34.09 -6.56
CA ASN A 303 -5.46 35.27 -7.00
C ASN A 303 -4.69 35.99 -5.88
N ASP A 304 -5.15 35.90 -4.62
CA ASP A 304 -4.53 36.56 -3.47
C ASP A 304 -3.78 35.58 -2.53
N GLN A 305 -3.72 34.29 -2.88
CA GLN A 305 -3.00 33.31 -2.06
C GLN A 305 -1.51 33.41 -2.37
N LEU A 306 -0.74 33.88 -1.38
CA LEU A 306 0.71 33.72 -1.32
C LEU A 306 1.05 32.23 -1.52
N ASP A 307 2.06 31.97 -2.35
CA ASP A 307 2.52 30.65 -2.77
C ASP A 307 2.28 29.54 -1.73
N ASN A 308 1.65 28.44 -2.19
CA ASN A 308 1.78 27.06 -1.69
C ASN A 308 0.62 26.39 -0.95
N VAL A 309 -0.60 26.93 -0.88
CA VAL A 309 -1.75 26.20 -0.28
C VAL A 309 -2.76 25.75 -1.33
N PHE A 310 -2.33 24.78 -2.15
CA PHE A 310 -3.15 24.19 -3.21
C PHE A 310 -3.68 22.81 -2.77
N SER A 311 -4.89 22.80 -2.19
CA SER A 311 -5.58 21.59 -1.73
C SER A 311 -7.08 21.69 -1.95
N TYR A 312 -7.71 20.62 -2.43
CA TYR A 312 -9.16 20.56 -2.60
C TYR A 312 -9.89 20.67 -1.27
N ARG A 313 -9.26 20.28 -0.16
CA ARG A 313 -9.85 20.44 1.18
C ARG A 313 -10.13 21.91 1.51
N PHE A 314 -9.23 22.82 1.16
CA PHE A 314 -9.47 24.25 1.41
C PHE A 314 -10.49 24.84 0.44
N LEU A 315 -10.53 24.34 -0.80
CA LEU A 315 -11.60 24.69 -1.73
C LEU A 315 -12.97 24.23 -1.23
N GLU A 316 -13.07 23.01 -0.72
CA GLU A 316 -14.31 22.51 -0.11
C GLU A 316 -14.73 23.34 1.10
N ILE A 317 -13.78 23.79 1.93
CA ILE A 317 -14.06 24.69 3.06
C ILE A 317 -14.53 26.07 2.58
N PHE A 318 -13.95 26.59 1.49
CA PHE A 318 -14.37 27.88 0.91
C PHE A 318 -15.78 27.82 0.32
N VAL A 319 -16.14 26.67 -0.25
CA VAL A 319 -17.39 26.47 -0.99
C VAL A 319 -18.56 26.03 -0.09
N ASN A 320 -18.30 25.37 1.03
CA ASN A 320 -19.31 24.89 1.98
C ASN A 320 -19.55 25.89 3.12
#